data_AF-A0A352SGY3-F1
#
_entry.id   AF-A0A352SGY3-F1
#
_cell.length_a   1.000
_cell.length_b   1.000
_cell.length_c   1.000
_cell.angle_alpha   90.00
_cell.angle_beta   90.00
_cell.angle_gamma   90.00
#
_symmetry.space_group_name_H-M   'P 1'
#
loop_
_entity.id
_entity.type
_entity.pdbx_description
1 polymer ?
#
loop_
_entity_poly.entity_id
_entity_poly.type
_entity_poly.pdbx_seq_one_letter_code
_entity_poly.pdbx_strand_id
1 'polypeptide(L)' 'ITKGIEQGIEQGIEQGIEQGIEQGIEQGIELGIGQGLRVQIQKKLNKGKSISQIADECEESEEVIWKIIRENDWNA' A
#
# COMPACT_ATOMS: atom_id res chain seq x y z
N ILE A 1 -6.53 -39.62 21.83
CA ILE A 1 -7.53 -38.78 21.11
C ILE A 1 -7.40 -37.32 21.56
N THR A 2 -7.50 -37.03 22.86
CA THR A 2 -7.44 -35.67 23.43
C THR A 2 -6.19 -34.87 23.04
N LYS A 3 -4.99 -35.45 23.20
CA LYS A 3 -3.72 -34.76 22.91
C LYS A 3 -3.55 -34.37 21.44
N GLY A 4 -4.03 -35.20 20.51
CA GLY A 4 -3.96 -34.90 19.07
C GLY A 4 -4.94 -33.80 18.65
N ILE A 5 -6.10 -33.72 19.31
CA ILE A 5 -7.08 -32.65 19.08
C ILE A 5 -6.53 -31.32 19.62
N GLU A 6 -5.98 -31.32 20.83
CA GLU A 6 -5.35 -30.12 21.42
C GLU A 6 -4.22 -29.58 20.54
N GLN A 7 -3.31 -30.45 20.09
CA GLN A 7 -2.22 -30.06 19.19
C GLN A 7 -2.72 -29.54 17.84
N GLY A 8 -3.75 -30.16 17.26
CA GLY A 8 -4.34 -29.69 16.02
C GLY A 8 -5.01 -28.31 16.14
N ILE A 9 -5.69 -28.05 17.27
CA ILE A 9 -6.31 -26.75 17.55
C ILE A 9 -5.24 -25.68 17.77
N GLU A 10 -4.21 -25.98 18.58
CA GLU A 10 -3.11 -25.06 18.85
C GLU A 10 -2.38 -24.66 17.57
N GLN A 11 -2.00 -25.64 16.73
CA GLN A 11 -1.37 -25.39 15.44
C GLN A 11 -2.26 -24.60 14.48
N GLY A 12 -3.56 -24.93 14.42
CA GLY A 12 -4.51 -24.23 13.56
C GLY A 12 -4.70 -22.76 13.96
N ILE A 13 -4.75 -22.49 15.27
CA ILE A 13 -4.85 -21.12 15.80
C ILE A 13 -3.56 -20.35 15.53
N GLU A 14 -2.41 -20.94 15.83
CA GLU A 14 -1.10 -20.30 15.62
C GLU A 14 -0.89 -19.92 14.15
N GLN A 15 -1.11 -20.86 13.22
CA GLN A 15 -1.02 -20.61 11.78
C GLN A 15 -2.04 -19.57 11.30
N GLY A 16 -3.28 -19.65 11.80
CA GLY A 16 -4.32 -18.70 11.41
C GLY A 16 -4.01 -17.27 11.87
N ILE A 17 -3.47 -17.09 13.07
CA ILE A 17 -3.07 -15.80 13.61
C ILE A 17 -1.86 -15.26 12.85
N GLU A 18 -0.83 -16.09 12.64
CA GLU A 18 0.40 -15.68 11.94
C GLU A 18 0.09 -15.19 10.53
N GLN A 19 -0.66 -15.98 9.73
CA GLN A 19 -1.06 -15.60 8.38
C GLN A 19 -1.95 -14.35 8.36
N GLY A 20 -2.90 -14.26 9.30
CA GLY A 20 -3.81 -13.11 9.38
C GLY A 20 -3.08 -11.80 9.70
N ILE A 21 -2.09 -11.85 10.60
CA ILE A 21 -1.28 -10.68 10.96
C ILE A 21 -0.37 -10.29 9.80
N GLU A 22 0.34 -11.25 9.19
CA GLU A 22 1.26 -10.99 8.08
C GLU A 22 0.53 -10.30 6.92
N GLN A 23 -0.59 -10.87 6.47
CA GLN A 23 -1.39 -10.30 5.38
C GLN A 23 -1.97 -8.93 5.75
N GLY A 24 -2.43 -8.76 6.99
CA GLY A 24 -3.00 -7.49 7.46
C GLY A 24 -1.96 -6.37 7.51
N ILE A 25 -0.74 -6.67 7.95
CA ILE A 25 0.37 -5.71 8.00
C ILE A 25 0.81 -5.34 6.59
N GLU A 26 1.03 -6.32 5.71
CA GLU A 26 1.48 -6.10 4.34
C GLU A 26 0.49 -5.20 3.57
N GLN A 27 -0.80 -5.55 3.60
CA GLN A 27 -1.85 -4.74 2.96
C GLN A 27 -1.95 -3.35 3.58
N GLY A 28 -1.86 -3.24 4.91
CA GLY A 28 -1.92 -1.95 5.61
C GLY A 28 -0.78 -1.01 5.21
N ILE A 29 0.45 -1.55 5.10
CA ILE A 29 1.63 -0.79 4.69
C ILE A 29 1.50 -0.36 3.22
N GLU A 30 1.14 -1.28 2.32
CA GLU A 30 1.01 -0.99 0.89
C GLU A 30 -0.05 0.10 0.63
N LEU A 31 -1.22 -0.03 1.25
CA LEU A 31 -2.29 0.97 1.16
C LEU A 31 -1.85 2.31 1.75
N GLY A 32 -1.17 2.30 2.91
CA GLY A 32 -0.70 3.51 3.58
C GLY A 32 0.32 4.29 2.74
N ILE A 33 1.33 3.60 2.19
CA ILE A 33 2.35 4.20 1.33
C ILE A 33 1.70 4.73 0.05
N GLY A 34 0.86 3.92 -0.61
CA GLY A 34 0.18 4.32 -1.85
C GLY A 34 -0.74 5.53 -1.66
N GLN A 35 -1.51 5.59 -0.57
CA GLN A 35 -2.34 6.74 -0.24
C GLN A 35 -1.49 7.98 0.05
N GLY A 36 -0.39 7.84 0.80
CA GLY A 36 0.55 8.92 1.09
C GLY A 36 1.11 9.55 -0.19
N LEU A 37 1.57 8.71 -1.13
CA LEU A 37 2.07 9.15 -2.42
C LEU A 37 1.00 9.91 -3.23
N ARG A 38 -0.23 9.36 -3.31
CA ARG A 38 -1.37 10.02 -3.98
C ARG A 38 -1.64 11.42 -3.42
N VAL A 39 -1.69 11.56 -2.09
CA VAL A 39 -1.91 12.85 -1.42
C VAL A 39 -0.79 13.84 -1.75
N GLN A 40 0.46 13.38 -1.83
CA GLN A 40 1.58 14.24 -2.21
C GLN A 40 1.49 14.72 -3.66
N ILE A 41 1.20 13.81 -4.60
CA ILE A 41 1.06 14.12 -6.03
C ILE A 41 -0.05 15.16 -6.23
N GLN A 42 -1.24 14.93 -5.66
CA GLN A 42 -2.36 15.85 -5.80
C GLN A 42 -2.03 17.25 -5.25
N LYS A 43 -1.39 17.34 -4.08
CA LYS A 43 -0.96 18.62 -3.51
C LYS A 43 0.06 19.34 -4.39
N LYS A 44 0.97 18.62 -5.04
CA LYS A 44 1.99 19.19 -5.91
C LYS A 44 1.39 19.64 -7.26
N LEU A 45 0.44 18.88 -7.82
CA LEU A 45 -0.34 19.28 -9.00
C LEU A 45 -1.14 20.56 -8.75
N ASN A 46 -1.83 20.64 -7.60
CA ASN A 46 -2.57 21.85 -7.21
C ASN A 46 -1.66 23.08 -7.01
N LYS A 47 -0.36 22.88 -6.81
CA LYS A 47 0.65 23.95 -6.75
C LYS A 47 1.24 24.29 -8.12
N GLY A 48 0.76 23.66 -9.20
CA GLY A 48 1.22 23.88 -10.57
C GLY A 48 2.59 23.30 -10.88
N LYS A 49 3.06 22.29 -10.11
CA LYS A 49 4.34 21.63 -10.40
C LYS A 49 4.22 20.75 -11.65
N SER A 50 5.30 20.68 -12.44
CA SER A 50 5.34 19.78 -13.59
C SER A 50 5.47 18.32 -13.14
N ILE A 51 5.06 17.39 -14.01
CA ILE A 51 5.19 15.95 -13.74
C ILE A 51 6.63 15.56 -13.41
N SER A 52 7.61 16.12 -14.13
CA SER A 52 9.04 15.87 -13.89
C SER A 52 9.49 16.30 -12.50
N GLN A 53 9.04 17.47 -12.02
CA GLN A 53 9.33 17.94 -10.65
C GLN A 53 8.66 17.06 -9.60
N ILE A 54 7.45 16.59 -9.88
CA ILE A 54 6.72 15.70 -8.96
C ILE A 54 7.42 14.35 -8.85
N ALA A 55 7.86 13.79 -9.98
CA ALA A 55 8.60 12.54 -10.03
C ALA A 55 9.89 12.63 -9.20
N ASP A 56 10.70 13.67 -9.42
CA ASP A 56 11.94 13.91 -8.66
C ASP A 56 11.66 14.10 -7.15
N GLU A 57 10.69 14.92 -6.77
CA GLU A 57 10.37 15.19 -5.36
C GLU A 57 9.69 14.02 -4.62
N CYS A 58 9.08 13.09 -5.35
CA CYS A 58 8.47 11.89 -4.79
C CYS A 58 9.41 10.68 -4.87
N GLU A 59 10.61 10.82 -5.44
CA GLU A 59 11.55 9.72 -5.71
C GLU A 59 10.90 8.60 -6.54
N GLU A 60 10.08 8.99 -7.52
CA GLU A 60 9.29 8.09 -8.37
C GLU A 60 9.55 8.39 -9.86
N SER A 61 9.18 7.46 -10.74
CA SER A 61 9.29 7.70 -12.19
C SER A 61 8.10 8.52 -12.73
N GLU A 62 8.30 9.27 -13.82
CA GLU A 62 7.21 10.02 -14.46
C GLU A 62 6.07 9.10 -14.91
N GLU A 63 6.38 7.86 -15.32
CA GLU A 63 5.37 6.85 -15.67
C GLU A 63 4.46 6.50 -14.49
N VAL A 64 5.03 6.36 -13.28
CA VAL A 64 4.26 6.11 -12.05
C VAL A 64 3.35 7.29 -11.75
N ILE A 65 3.87 8.52 -11.85
CA ILE A 65 3.07 9.73 -11.64
C ILE A 65 1.91 9.79 -12.66
N TRP A 66 2.17 9.54 -13.94
CA TRP A 66 1.14 9.49 -14.98
C TRP A 66 0.08 8.42 -14.73
N LYS A 67 0.50 7.22 -14.31
CA LYS A 67 -0.41 6.13 -13.97
C LYS A 67 -1.35 6.56 -12.84
N ILE A 68 -0.81 7.13 -11.76
CA ILE A 68 -1.61 7.60 -10.63
C ILE A 68 -2.57 8.71 -11.07
N ILE A 69 -2.13 9.68 -11.85
CA ILE A 69 -2.99 10.77 -12.34
C ILE A 69 -4.17 10.22 -13.13
N ARG A 70 -3.91 9.28 -14.04
CA ARG A 70 -4.95 8.63 -14.86
C ARG A 70 -5.93 7.82 -14.02
N GLU A 71 -5.44 7.08 -13.02
CA GLU A 71 -6.29 6.27 -12.13
C GLU A 71 -7.22 7.10 -11.23
N ASN A 72 -6.89 8.37 -10.98
CA ASN A 72 -7.70 9.27 -10.14
C ASN A 72 -8.43 10.37 -10.93
N ASP A 73 -8.39 10.32 -12.28
CA ASP A 73 -8.97 11.32 -13.17
C ASP A 73 -8.54 12.77 -12.84
N TRP A 74 -7.26 12.96 -12.46
CA TRP A 74 -6.72 14.29 -12.17
C TRP A 74 -6.29 15.02 -13.43
N ASN A 75 -6.55 16.33 -13.49
CA ASN A 75 -6.01 17.18 -14.55
C ASN A 75 -4.55 17.50 -14.20
N ALA A 76 -3.66 17.22 -15.15
CA ALA A 76 -2.22 17.45 -15.07
C ALA A 76 -1.77 18.53 -16.04
#